data_AF-A0A353T234-F1
#
_entry.id   AF-A0A353T234-F1
#
_cell.length_a   1.000
_cell.length_b   1.000
_cell.length_c   1.000
_cell.angle_alpha   90.00
_cell.angle_beta   90.00
_cell.angle_gamma   90.00
#
_symmetry.space_group_name_H-M   'P 1'
#
loop_
_entity.id
_entity.type
_entity.pdbx_description
1 polymer ?
#
loop_
_entity_poly.entity_id
_entity_poly.type
_entity_poly.pdbx_seq_one_letter_code
_entity_poly.pdbx_strand_id
1 'polypeptide(L)'
;MTCLILLAMAVLMRGNRMPAAAKQEEPVQHGMDSVGYASDSGSTYLGTDHVAESGELSPGLNVEVLLEEYSLGMNSVPGFPFRIDVADGMEYDPVLQSINVSVDRGELNQWNRETGIVVSKGRSDSVSRGETLYWSPLDGQTPMEISKATISIEATFDNTVIGRQQIHLIRDESGNYHAKVEKSEPA
;
A
#
# COMPACT_ATOMS: atom_id res chain seq x y z
N MET A 1 48.74 -37.95 10.11
CA MET A 1 48.60 -38.45 11.50
C MET A 1 47.19 -39.04 11.60
N THR A 2 47.02 -40.37 11.57
CA THR A 2 47.14 -41.32 12.71
C THR A 2 46.12 -40.97 13.81
N CYS A 3 44.94 -41.60 13.81
CA CYS A 3 44.62 -42.91 14.43
C CYS A 3 44.59 -42.83 15.98
N LEU A 4 43.47 -43.00 16.70
CA LEU A 4 42.50 -44.13 16.78
C LEU A 4 43.01 -45.22 17.76
N ILE A 5 42.34 -45.40 18.93
CA ILE A 5 42.08 -46.68 19.65
C ILE A 5 41.25 -46.48 20.96
N LEU A 6 40.50 -47.54 21.27
CA LEU A 6 39.35 -47.77 22.18
C LEU A 6 39.54 -47.60 23.70
N LEU A 7 38.39 -47.54 24.40
CA LEU A 7 37.84 -48.56 25.34
C LEU A 7 36.29 -48.55 25.20
N ALA A 8 35.44 -49.59 25.33
CA ALA A 8 35.48 -50.98 25.86
C ALA A 8 35.42 -51.08 27.41
N MET A 9 34.60 -51.90 28.10
CA MET A 9 33.59 -52.97 27.81
C MET A 9 32.50 -52.94 28.93
N ALA A 10 31.33 -53.64 28.97
CA ALA A 10 30.52 -54.52 28.08
C ALA A 10 29.01 -54.18 28.39
N VAL A 11 27.94 -55.00 28.54
CA VAL A 11 27.53 -56.45 28.61
C VAL A 11 26.03 -56.51 28.18
N LEU A 12 25.29 -57.56 27.76
CA LEU A 12 25.37 -58.91 27.15
C LEU A 12 24.22 -59.80 27.74
N MET A 13 23.59 -60.67 26.93
CA MET A 13 22.47 -61.62 27.24
C MET A 13 21.06 -60.99 27.33
N ARG A 14 19.94 -61.61 26.89
CA ARG A 14 19.68 -62.90 26.19
C ARG A 14 18.27 -62.89 25.56
N GLY A 15 18.04 -63.57 24.43
CA GLY A 15 16.67 -63.94 23.98
C GLY A 15 16.47 -64.20 22.47
N ASN A 16 16.59 -65.45 22.01
CA ASN A 16 16.26 -65.83 20.62
C ASN A 16 14.79 -66.25 20.47
N ARG A 17 14.11 -65.78 19.40
CA ARG A 17 13.34 -66.62 18.45
C ARG A 17 12.77 -65.85 17.24
N MET A 18 12.99 -66.40 16.05
CA MET A 18 12.25 -66.21 14.78
C MET A 18 11.49 -67.55 14.50
N PRO A 19 10.54 -67.68 13.54
CA PRO A 19 10.30 -66.93 12.29
C PRO A 19 8.82 -66.39 12.20
N ALA A 20 8.18 -66.03 11.06
CA ALA A 20 8.49 -66.25 9.64
C ALA A 20 7.85 -65.23 8.65
N ALA A 21 8.38 -65.27 7.42
CA ALA A 21 7.79 -64.99 6.10
C ALA A 21 6.54 -64.08 5.93
N ALA A 22 6.78 -62.96 5.24
CA ALA A 22 6.04 -62.44 4.08
C ALA A 22 4.52 -62.17 4.15
N LYS A 23 4.18 -60.87 4.01
CA LYS A 23 3.35 -60.36 2.89
C LYS A 23 3.65 -58.88 2.62
N GLN A 24 3.36 -58.43 1.40
CA GLN A 24 3.22 -56.99 1.08
C GLN A 24 1.73 -56.65 1.15
N GLU A 25 1.41 -55.46 1.65
CA GLU A 25 0.05 -54.90 1.62
C GLU A 25 0.13 -53.44 1.12
N GLU A 26 -0.93 -52.99 0.46
CA GLU A 26 -0.93 -51.79 -0.39
C GLU A 26 -1.11 -50.48 0.39
N PRO A 27 -0.65 -49.33 -0.14
CA PRO A 27 -0.92 -48.02 0.46
C PRO A 27 -2.40 -47.65 0.31
N VAL A 28 -3.15 -47.75 1.41
CA VAL A 28 -4.56 -47.33 1.48
C VAL A 28 -4.68 -45.84 1.18
N GLN A 29 -5.32 -45.49 0.06
CA GLN A 29 -5.71 -44.12 -0.23
C GLN A 29 -6.89 -43.70 0.66
N HIS A 30 -6.59 -43.03 1.77
CA HIS A 30 -7.59 -42.24 2.48
C HIS A 30 -7.76 -40.89 1.77
N GLY A 31 -8.92 -40.71 1.13
CA GLY A 31 -9.32 -39.41 0.61
C GLY A 31 -9.51 -38.42 1.76
N MET A 32 -8.64 -37.42 1.84
CA MET A 32 -9.00 -36.13 2.40
C MET A 32 -9.40 -35.25 1.22
N ASP A 33 -10.69 -34.95 1.10
CA ASP A 33 -11.16 -34.00 0.11
C ASP A 33 -10.51 -32.64 0.39
N SER A 34 -9.73 -32.14 -0.58
CA SER A 34 -9.19 -30.79 -0.49
C SER A 34 -10.35 -29.80 -0.44
N VAL A 35 -10.63 -29.26 0.74
CA VAL A 35 -11.51 -28.10 0.92
C VAL A 35 -10.83 -26.93 0.22
N GLY A 36 -11.12 -26.80 -1.07
CA GLY A 36 -10.67 -25.69 -1.87
C GLY A 36 -11.28 -24.42 -1.31
N TYR A 37 -10.43 -23.58 -0.70
CA TYR A 37 -10.75 -22.16 -0.58
C TYR A 37 -10.82 -21.62 -2.01
N ALA A 38 -12.03 -21.62 -2.56
CA ALA A 38 -12.34 -20.84 -3.73
C ALA A 38 -12.18 -19.38 -3.34
N SER A 39 -11.00 -18.83 -3.60
CA SER A 39 -10.72 -17.39 -3.53
C SER A 39 -11.43 -16.67 -4.68
N ASP A 40 -12.75 -16.85 -4.77
CA ASP A 40 -13.65 -16.16 -5.70
C ASP A 40 -13.98 -14.76 -5.17
N SER A 41 -12.91 -14.02 -4.98
CA SER A 41 -12.89 -12.57 -4.89
C SER A 41 -11.57 -12.14 -5.51
N GLY A 42 -11.60 -11.95 -6.84
CA GLY A 42 -10.53 -11.28 -7.55
C GLY A 42 -10.37 -9.88 -6.98
N SER A 43 -9.49 -9.72 -5.99
CA SER A 43 -9.06 -8.43 -5.47
C SER A 43 -8.18 -7.77 -6.54
N THR A 44 -8.82 -7.32 -7.61
CA THR A 44 -8.27 -6.42 -8.61
C THR A 44 -7.99 -5.11 -7.90
N TYR A 45 -6.82 -5.04 -7.26
CA TYR A 45 -6.30 -3.81 -6.69
C TYR A 45 -6.39 -2.72 -7.76
N LEU A 46 -7.04 -1.61 -7.42
CA LEU A 46 -7.23 -0.51 -8.37
C LEU A 46 -5.86 -0.06 -8.88
N GLY A 47 -5.66 -0.26 -10.18
CA GLY A 47 -4.47 0.19 -10.87
C GLY A 47 -4.32 1.69 -10.68
N THR A 48 -3.11 2.12 -10.30
CA THR A 48 -2.72 3.54 -10.22
C THR A 48 -2.85 4.27 -11.55
N ASP A 49 -3.08 3.53 -12.62
CA ASP A 49 -2.96 3.94 -14.01
C ASP A 49 -4.22 4.69 -14.50
N HIS A 50 -5.30 4.67 -13.70
CA HIS A 50 -6.48 5.52 -13.89
C HIS A 50 -6.28 6.87 -13.19
N VAL A 51 -6.57 7.95 -13.91
CA VAL A 51 -6.68 9.32 -13.39
C VAL A 51 -8.13 9.75 -13.54
N ALA A 52 -8.79 10.04 -12.41
CA ALA A 52 -10.16 10.53 -12.37
C ALA A 52 -10.22 12.05 -12.56
N GLU A 53 -9.21 12.75 -12.05
CA GLU A 53 -9.09 14.21 -12.14
C GLU A 53 -7.62 14.63 -12.02
N SER A 54 -7.22 15.74 -12.66
CA SER A 54 -5.86 16.27 -12.58
C SER A 54 -5.80 17.80 -12.71
N GLY A 55 -4.65 18.38 -12.35
CA GLY A 55 -4.37 19.80 -12.50
C GLY A 55 -2.88 20.14 -12.45
N GLU A 56 -2.46 21.11 -13.27
CA GLU A 56 -1.07 21.56 -13.40
C GLU A 56 -0.61 22.34 -12.16
N LEU A 57 0.25 21.70 -11.35
CA LEU A 57 0.87 22.28 -10.15
C LEU A 57 1.86 23.39 -10.50
N SER A 58 2.75 23.09 -11.45
CA SER A 58 3.79 23.94 -12.01
C SER A 58 4.11 23.43 -13.43
N PRO A 59 4.80 24.19 -14.29
CA PRO A 59 5.21 23.69 -15.60
C PRO A 59 5.92 22.34 -15.48
N GLY A 60 5.37 21.31 -16.15
CA GLY A 60 5.90 19.95 -16.13
C GLY A 60 5.46 19.05 -14.96
N LEU A 61 4.61 19.51 -14.03
CA LEU A 61 4.00 18.67 -12.98
C LEU A 61 2.48 18.73 -12.93
N ASN A 62 1.86 17.56 -12.83
CA ASN A 62 0.45 17.39 -12.50
C ASN A 62 0.29 16.91 -11.04
N VAL A 63 -0.77 17.37 -10.38
CA VAL A 63 -1.44 16.62 -9.31
C VAL A 63 -2.51 15.75 -9.95
N GLU A 64 -2.59 14.49 -9.54
CA GLU A 64 -3.50 13.51 -10.14
C GLU A 64 -4.22 12.71 -9.05
N VAL A 65 -5.56 12.69 -9.14
CA VAL A 65 -6.45 11.91 -8.27
C VAL A 65 -6.79 10.61 -8.96
N LEU A 66 -6.62 9.49 -8.26
CA LEU A 66 -6.61 8.15 -8.88
C LEU A 66 -7.91 7.35 -8.66
N LEU A 67 -8.97 7.97 -8.11
CA LEU A 67 -10.33 7.42 -8.00
C LEU A 67 -11.40 8.51 -8.16
N GLU A 68 -12.56 8.16 -8.74
CA GLU A 68 -13.75 9.03 -8.82
C GLU A 68 -14.42 9.22 -7.46
N GLU A 69 -14.36 8.19 -6.60
CA GLU A 69 -14.85 8.21 -5.23
C GLU A 69 -14.05 7.29 -4.30
N TYR A 70 -14.10 7.58 -3.00
CA TYR A 70 -13.52 6.75 -1.94
C TYR A 70 -14.51 6.58 -0.79
N SER A 71 -14.63 5.38 -0.23
CA SER A 71 -15.41 5.14 0.99
C SER A 71 -14.65 4.30 2.01
N LEU A 72 -14.99 4.48 3.29
CA LEU A 72 -14.36 3.74 4.40
C LEU A 72 -14.59 2.22 4.37
N GLY A 73 -15.48 1.73 3.49
CA GLY A 73 -15.69 0.30 3.24
C GLY A 73 -14.80 -0.28 2.12
N MET A 74 -14.02 0.55 1.41
CA MET A 74 -13.15 0.10 0.32
C MET A 74 -11.88 -0.55 0.87
N ASN A 75 -11.84 -1.88 0.91
CA ASN A 75 -10.66 -2.65 1.33
C ASN A 75 -9.53 -2.70 0.27
N SER A 76 -9.72 -2.06 -0.89
CA SER A 76 -8.77 -2.05 -2.02
C SER A 76 -7.69 -0.97 -1.91
N VAL A 77 -7.91 0.07 -1.10
CA VAL A 77 -6.97 1.18 -0.82
C VAL A 77 -7.17 1.68 0.63
N PRO A 78 -6.10 2.07 1.36
CA PRO A 78 -6.20 2.52 2.75
C PRO A 78 -6.66 3.99 2.92
N GLY A 79 -7.11 4.62 1.84
CA GLY A 79 -7.46 6.04 1.77
C GLY A 79 -7.70 6.47 0.32
N PHE A 80 -8.12 7.71 0.12
CA PHE A 80 -8.29 8.33 -1.19
C PHE A 80 -6.89 8.53 -1.84
N PRO A 81 -6.57 7.84 -2.96
CA PRO A 81 -5.25 7.89 -3.58
C PRO A 81 -5.07 9.12 -4.48
N PHE A 82 -3.90 9.75 -4.37
CA PHE A 82 -3.44 10.81 -5.26
C PHE A 82 -1.91 10.74 -5.43
N ARG A 83 -1.38 11.28 -6.52
CA ARG A 83 0.06 11.43 -6.76
C ARG A 83 0.39 12.84 -7.27
N ILE A 84 1.69 13.15 -7.27
CA ILE A 84 2.25 14.28 -8.01
C ILE A 84 3.30 13.70 -8.96
N ASP A 85 3.15 13.92 -10.26
CA ASP A 85 4.01 13.31 -11.27
C ASP A 85 4.27 14.24 -12.47
N VAL A 86 5.16 13.81 -13.37
CA VAL A 86 5.52 14.56 -14.59
C VAL A 86 4.32 14.63 -15.53
N ALA A 87 4.00 15.84 -16.01
CA ALA A 87 2.88 16.04 -16.92
C ALA A 87 3.08 15.35 -18.28
N ASP A 88 2.02 14.79 -18.85
CA ASP A 88 2.05 14.01 -20.10
C ASP A 88 2.84 14.68 -21.24
N GLY A 89 3.79 13.93 -21.81
CA GLY A 89 4.61 14.38 -22.94
C GLY A 89 5.73 15.36 -22.61
N MET A 90 5.92 15.74 -21.34
CA MET A 90 7.05 16.57 -20.89
C MET A 90 8.27 15.70 -20.54
N GLU A 91 9.46 16.14 -20.94
CA GLU A 91 10.72 15.61 -20.39
C GLU A 91 11.01 16.29 -19.04
N TYR A 92 11.67 15.58 -18.12
CA TYR A 92 11.87 16.05 -16.75
C TYR A 92 12.82 17.25 -16.65
N ASP A 93 12.31 18.39 -16.18
CA ASP A 93 13.12 19.54 -15.78
C ASP A 93 13.74 19.30 -14.38
N PRO A 94 15.08 19.21 -14.23
CA PRO A 94 15.76 18.92 -12.96
C PRO A 94 15.67 20.02 -11.90
N VAL A 95 14.93 21.11 -12.13
CA VAL A 95 14.76 22.26 -11.23
C VAL A 95 13.99 21.96 -9.93
N LEU A 96 13.23 20.87 -9.83
CA LEU A 96 12.40 20.59 -8.65
C LEU A 96 13.21 20.10 -7.41
N GLN A 97 13.10 20.81 -6.28
CA GLN A 97 13.80 20.47 -5.03
C GLN A 97 12.94 19.68 -4.03
N SER A 98 11.71 20.11 -3.76
CA SER A 98 10.76 19.34 -2.94
C SER A 98 9.30 19.63 -3.29
N ILE A 99 8.44 18.63 -3.08
CA ILE A 99 6.99 18.70 -3.16
C ILE A 99 6.46 18.48 -1.74
N ASN A 100 5.89 19.53 -1.15
CA ASN A 100 5.38 19.51 0.21
C ASN A 100 3.86 19.34 0.16
N VAL A 101 3.32 18.40 0.93
CA VAL A 101 1.89 18.07 0.97
C VAL A 101 1.40 18.21 2.40
N SER A 102 0.23 18.84 2.60
CA SER A 102 -0.36 19.06 3.92
C SER A 102 -1.89 19.01 3.89
N VAL A 103 -2.53 18.71 5.04
CA VAL A 103 -3.98 18.56 5.13
C VAL A 103 -4.60 19.31 6.31
N ASP A 104 -5.79 19.89 6.11
CA ASP A 104 -6.54 20.62 7.13
C ASP A 104 -7.33 19.70 8.10
N ARG A 105 -7.69 18.49 7.64
CA ARG A 105 -8.40 17.41 8.37
C ARG A 105 -8.02 16.04 7.81
N GLY A 106 -8.15 14.99 8.61
CA GLY A 106 -7.68 13.66 8.25
C GLY A 106 -6.15 13.57 8.29
N GLU A 107 -5.62 12.48 7.76
CA GLU A 107 -4.19 12.18 7.71
C GLU A 107 -3.75 11.69 6.32
N LEU A 108 -2.46 11.85 6.04
CA LEU A 108 -1.76 11.30 4.90
C LEU A 108 -1.14 9.95 5.28
N ASN A 109 -1.26 8.98 4.39
CA ASN A 109 -0.68 7.65 4.52
C ASN A 109 0.18 7.31 3.29
N GLN A 110 1.29 6.61 3.49
CA GLN A 110 1.96 5.84 2.45
C GLN A 110 1.58 4.36 2.57
N TRP A 111 1.46 3.67 1.44
CA TRP A 111 1.09 2.26 1.39
C TRP A 111 2.05 1.45 0.51
N ASN A 112 2.74 0.50 1.11
CA ASN A 112 3.53 -0.48 0.36
C ASN A 112 2.60 -1.61 -0.12
N ARG A 113 2.23 -1.58 -1.41
CA ARG A 113 1.31 -2.54 -2.03
C ARG A 113 1.80 -4.00 -2.03
N GLU A 114 3.12 -4.22 -2.01
CA GLU A 114 3.72 -5.56 -2.04
C GLU A 114 3.59 -6.30 -0.69
N THR A 115 3.69 -5.56 0.42
CA THR A 115 3.62 -6.08 1.80
C THR A 115 2.28 -5.82 2.48
N GLY A 116 1.44 -4.96 1.90
CA GLY A 116 0.20 -4.47 2.49
C GLY A 116 0.39 -3.41 3.59
N ILE A 117 1.62 -3.07 3.96
CA ILE A 117 1.92 -2.21 5.12
C ILE A 117 1.54 -0.74 4.82
N VAL A 118 0.70 -0.18 5.68
CA VAL A 118 0.31 1.24 5.70
C VAL A 118 1.13 1.97 6.77
N VAL A 119 1.61 3.17 6.45
CA VAL A 119 2.36 4.04 7.36
C VAL A 119 1.75 5.44 7.33
N SER A 120 1.15 5.86 8.44
CA SER A 120 0.68 7.24 8.60
C SER A 120 1.86 8.20 8.65
N LYS A 121 1.70 9.31 7.93
CA LYS A 121 2.58 10.49 7.89
C LYS A 121 1.98 11.65 8.68
N GLY A 122 0.88 11.42 9.39
CA GLY A 122 0.13 12.48 10.07
C GLY A 122 -0.40 13.49 9.06
N ARG A 123 -0.15 14.79 9.28
CA ARG A 123 -0.85 15.87 8.56
C ARG A 123 -0.01 16.63 7.52
N SER A 124 1.26 16.26 7.35
CA SER A 124 2.13 16.87 6.35
C SER A 124 3.34 15.99 6.05
N ASP A 125 3.75 15.91 4.80
CA ASP A 125 4.92 15.14 4.35
C ASP A 125 5.63 15.83 3.17
N SER A 126 6.88 15.46 2.92
CA SER A 126 7.63 15.86 1.70
C SER A 126 7.83 14.62 0.84
N VAL A 127 7.31 14.63 -0.38
CA VAL A 127 7.27 13.45 -1.26
C VAL A 127 8.13 13.59 -2.51
N SER A 128 8.49 12.43 -3.06
CA SER A 128 9.09 12.32 -4.38
C SER A 128 8.01 12.24 -5.47
N ARG A 129 8.38 12.57 -6.71
CA ARG A 129 7.49 12.43 -7.88
C ARG A 129 7.16 10.96 -8.14
N GLY A 130 5.92 10.69 -8.55
CA GLY A 130 5.40 9.33 -8.76
C GLY A 130 5.01 8.58 -7.47
N GLU A 131 5.34 9.10 -6.28
CA GLU A 131 4.83 8.52 -5.03
C GLU A 131 3.32 8.74 -4.92
N THR A 132 2.57 7.66 -4.67
CA THR A 132 1.14 7.75 -4.37
C THR A 132 0.94 7.90 -2.86
N LEU A 133 0.33 9.01 -2.45
CA LEU A 133 -0.19 9.22 -1.11
C LEU A 133 -1.67 8.80 -1.04
N TYR A 134 -2.12 8.47 0.16
CA TYR A 134 -3.49 8.08 0.46
C TYR A 134 -4.01 8.98 1.58
N TRP A 135 -5.02 9.81 1.32
CA TRP A 135 -5.68 10.59 2.37
C TRP A 135 -6.73 9.74 3.09
N SER A 136 -6.79 9.82 4.41
CA SER A 136 -7.79 9.11 5.21
C SER A 136 -8.44 10.03 6.24
N PRO A 137 -9.77 9.98 6.45
CA PRO A 137 -10.44 10.67 7.56
C PRO A 137 -10.28 9.90 8.89
N LEU A 138 -9.44 8.86 8.95
CA LEU A 138 -9.18 8.05 10.15
C LEU A 138 -8.06 8.63 11.03
N ASP A 139 -7.99 9.95 11.22
CA ASP A 139 -6.93 10.66 11.97
C ASP A 139 -6.97 10.48 13.51
N GLY A 140 -7.63 9.42 13.97
CA GLY A 140 -7.93 9.16 15.38
C GLY A 140 -9.17 9.87 15.91
N GLN A 141 -9.84 10.73 15.12
CA GLN A 141 -11.14 11.31 15.46
C GLN A 141 -12.31 10.55 14.82
N THR A 142 -13.55 10.99 15.06
CA THR A 142 -14.76 10.40 14.48
C THR A 142 -14.79 10.65 12.95
N PRO A 143 -14.66 9.62 12.09
CA PRO A 143 -14.48 9.85 10.65
C PRO A 143 -15.71 10.43 9.94
N MET A 144 -16.88 10.37 10.58
CA MET A 144 -18.14 10.94 10.09
C MET A 144 -18.24 12.46 10.31
N GLU A 145 -17.37 13.06 11.11
CA GLU A 145 -17.35 14.51 11.38
C GLU A 145 -16.58 15.28 10.29
N ILE A 146 -15.74 14.60 9.49
CA ILE A 146 -14.95 15.18 8.41
C ILE A 146 -15.79 15.20 7.12
N SER A 147 -16.77 16.10 7.05
CA SER A 147 -17.61 16.27 5.84
C SER A 147 -16.85 16.93 4.67
N LYS A 148 -15.74 17.61 4.96
CA LYS A 148 -14.81 18.19 3.97
C LYS A 148 -13.37 18.14 4.47
N ALA A 149 -12.42 18.07 3.56
CA ALA A 149 -11.00 18.34 3.80
C ALA A 149 -10.37 19.05 2.58
N THR A 150 -9.19 19.62 2.75
CA THR A 150 -8.38 20.19 1.67
C THR A 150 -6.93 19.73 1.83
N ILE A 151 -6.43 19.03 0.81
CA ILE A 151 -5.02 18.72 0.64
C ILE A 151 -4.39 19.92 -0.07
N SER A 152 -3.36 20.52 0.51
CA SER A 152 -2.59 21.61 -0.12
C SER A 152 -1.20 21.10 -0.50
N ILE A 153 -0.80 21.37 -1.75
CA ILE A 153 0.40 20.85 -2.40
C ILE A 153 1.23 22.04 -2.91
N GLU A 154 2.49 22.13 -2.48
CA GLU A 154 3.43 23.18 -2.89
C GLU A 154 4.70 22.56 -3.51
N ALA A 155 4.98 22.90 -4.77
CA ALA A 155 6.25 22.60 -5.43
C ALA A 155 7.26 23.74 -5.18
N THR A 156 8.50 23.39 -4.83
CA THR A 156 9.55 24.38 -4.51
C THR A 156 10.86 24.18 -5.28
N PHE A 157 11.52 25.30 -5.57
CA PHE A 157 12.88 25.41 -6.08
C PHE A 157 13.56 26.62 -5.43
N ASP A 158 14.82 26.45 -5.00
CA ASP A 158 15.63 27.47 -4.31
C ASP A 158 14.85 28.20 -3.20
N ASN A 159 14.25 27.38 -2.32
CA ASN A 159 13.33 27.79 -1.24
C ASN A 159 12.12 28.65 -1.67
N THR A 160 11.86 28.80 -2.97
CA THR A 160 10.75 29.57 -3.55
C THR A 160 9.64 28.62 -4.00
N VAL A 161 8.39 28.97 -3.73
CA VAL A 161 7.22 28.21 -4.23
C VAL A 161 7.04 28.51 -5.71
N ILE A 162 7.17 27.48 -6.56
CA ILE A 162 7.04 27.56 -8.02
C ILE A 162 5.72 26.97 -8.53
N GLY A 163 4.93 26.36 -7.66
CA GLY A 163 3.62 25.79 -7.98
C GLY A 163 2.77 25.53 -6.75
N ARG A 164 1.45 25.72 -6.89
CA ARG A 164 0.45 25.48 -5.84
C ARG A 164 -0.82 24.86 -6.40
N GLN A 165 -1.25 23.77 -5.79
CA GLN A 165 -2.49 23.08 -6.12
C GLN A 165 -3.21 22.66 -4.84
N GLN A 166 -4.54 22.57 -4.90
CA GLN A 166 -5.36 22.00 -3.84
C GLN A 166 -6.21 20.85 -4.37
N ILE A 167 -6.42 19.84 -3.52
CA ILE A 167 -7.43 18.80 -3.72
C ILE A 167 -8.47 19.00 -2.62
N HIS A 168 -9.66 19.46 -2.99
CA HIS A 168 -10.80 19.59 -2.09
C HIS A 168 -11.55 18.27 -2.04
N LEU A 169 -11.66 17.70 -0.84
CA LEU A 169 -12.38 16.45 -0.60
C LEU A 169 -13.73 16.78 0.03
N ILE A 170 -14.81 16.25 -0.53
CA ILE A 170 -16.17 16.49 -0.06
C ILE A 170 -16.87 15.15 0.14
N ARG A 171 -17.43 14.94 1.33
CA ARG A 171 -18.24 13.77 1.65
C ARG A 171 -19.70 14.00 1.23
N ASP A 172 -20.29 13.05 0.53
CA ASP A 172 -21.69 13.08 0.13
C ASP A 172 -22.65 12.55 1.24
N GLU A 173 -23.93 12.44 0.92
CA GLU A 173 -24.95 11.88 1.82
C GLU A 173 -24.83 10.36 2.00
N SER A 174 -24.42 9.63 0.94
CA SER A 174 -24.15 8.18 0.96
C SER A 174 -22.97 7.83 1.88
N GLY A 175 -22.00 8.74 1.98
CA GLY A 175 -20.80 8.65 2.79
C GLY A 175 -19.52 8.37 2.01
N ASN A 176 -19.57 8.51 0.70
CA ASN A 176 -18.42 8.52 -0.18
C ASN A 176 -17.79 9.91 -0.17
N TYR A 177 -16.47 9.96 -0.37
CA TYR A 177 -15.72 11.16 -0.64
C TYR A 177 -15.51 11.29 -2.14
N HIS A 178 -15.61 12.51 -2.65
CA HIS A 178 -15.21 12.89 -4.00
C HIS A 178 -14.14 13.98 -3.92
N ALA A 179 -13.24 14.00 -4.90
CA ALA A 179 -12.25 15.06 -5.04
C ALA A 179 -12.73 16.18 -5.95
N LYS A 180 -12.09 17.34 -5.81
CA LYS A 180 -11.98 18.37 -6.84
C LYS A 180 -10.58 18.99 -6.81
N VAL A 181 -9.91 19.06 -7.96
CA VAL A 181 -8.55 19.59 -8.10
C VAL A 181 -8.60 21.04 -8.58
N GLU A 182 -8.17 21.98 -7.73
CA GLU A 182 -8.21 23.42 -8.00
C GLU A 182 -6.82 24.08 -7.87
N LYS A 183 -6.52 25.00 -8.80
CA LYS A 183 -5.25 25.74 -8.81
C LYS A 183 -5.29 26.87 -7.79
N SER A 184 -4.23 27.01 -7.02
CA SER A 184 -4.15 28.00 -5.93
C SER A 184 -3.10 29.06 -6.26
N GLU A 185 -3.35 30.31 -5.90
CA GLU A 185 -2.44 31.42 -6.21
C GLU A 185 -1.35 31.59 -5.13
N PRO A 186 -0.15 32.09 -5.49
CA PRO A 186 0.79 32.65 -4.50
C PRO A 186 0.15 33.86 -3.80
N ALA A 187 0.47 34.04 -2.51
CA ALA A 187 -0.09 35.07 -1.64
C ALA A 187 0.97 36.12 -1.27
#